data_AF-A0A498I3Z4-F1
#
_entry.id   AF-A0A498I3Z4-F1
#
_cell.length_a   1.000
_cell.length_b   1.000
_cell.length_c   1.000
_cell.angle_alpha   90.00
_cell.angle_beta   90.00
_cell.angle_gamma   90.00
#
_symmetry.space_group_name_H-M   'P 1'
#
loop_
_entity.id
_entity.type
_entity.pdbx_description
1 polymer ?
#
loop_
_entity_poly.entity_id
_entity_poly.type
_entity_poly.pdbx_seq_one_letter_code
_entity_poly.pdbx_strand_id
1 'polypeptide(L)'
;MHRILLEEGAKPSREAQRRLNPPMMDVVKKEIIKLLDCGVIYPISDSHWVSPVQVVPKKSGVTVVKNEDNELVPTRIQTGWKVCIDYRKLNATIRKDHFPLPFIDQMLERLAGHSFYCFLDGYSGYMIRAYLCALVS
;
A
#
# COMPACT_ATOMS: atom_id res chain seq x y z
N MET A 1 14.38 -4.20 -13.34
CA MET A 1 14.15 -2.86 -12.76
C MET A 1 12.81 -2.34 -13.26
N HIS A 2 11.87 -1.99 -12.39
CA HIS A 2 10.58 -1.40 -12.81
C HIS A 2 10.81 0.07 -13.19
N ARG A 3 10.25 0.52 -14.31
CA ARG A 3 10.38 1.90 -14.80
C ARG A 3 9.00 2.52 -14.89
N ILE A 4 8.86 3.71 -14.32
CA ILE A 4 7.63 4.50 -14.39
C ILE A 4 7.78 5.45 -15.58
N LEU A 5 6.94 5.30 -16.59
CA LEU A 5 6.92 6.17 -17.76
C LEU A 5 5.87 7.25 -17.56
N LEU A 6 6.27 8.51 -17.66
CA LEU A 6 5.38 9.66 -17.56
C LEU A 6 4.85 10.08 -18.93
N GLU A 7 3.71 10.75 -18.95
CA GLU A 7 3.21 11.43 -20.15
C GLU A 7 4.13 12.58 -20.57
N GLU A 8 4.14 12.90 -21.87
CA GLU A 8 4.96 13.99 -22.40
C GLU A 8 4.50 15.33 -21.80
N GLY A 9 5.45 16.07 -21.21
CA GLY A 9 5.17 17.34 -20.54
C GLY A 9 4.64 17.22 -19.10
N ALA A 10 4.64 16.01 -18.50
CA ALA A 10 4.27 15.82 -17.10
C ALA A 10 5.14 16.68 -16.16
N LYS A 11 4.49 17.46 -15.30
CA LYS A 11 5.15 18.31 -14.30
C LYS A 11 5.23 17.60 -12.94
N PRO A 12 6.34 17.74 -12.20
CA PRO A 12 6.45 17.20 -10.87
C PRO A 12 5.43 17.83 -9.91
N SER A 13 4.85 17.00 -9.04
CA SER A 13 3.94 17.45 -7.99
C SER A 13 4.55 17.21 -6.61
N ARG A 14 4.60 18.27 -5.80
CA ARG A 14 4.97 18.21 -4.38
C ARG A 14 3.74 18.47 -3.52
N GLU A 15 3.27 17.43 -2.85
CA GLU A 15 2.11 17.51 -1.96
C GLU A 15 2.54 17.64 -0.49
N ALA A 16 1.84 18.51 0.25
CA ALA A 16 2.06 18.63 1.68
C ALA A 16 1.48 17.41 2.42
N GLN A 17 2.19 16.98 3.48
CA GLN A 17 1.73 15.91 4.34
C GLN A 17 0.45 16.33 5.08
N ARG A 18 -0.55 15.44 5.11
CA ARG A 18 -1.78 15.67 5.88
C ARG A 18 -1.49 15.63 7.38
N ARG A 19 -2.24 16.42 8.16
CA ARG A 19 -2.16 16.37 9.63
C ARG A 19 -2.52 14.97 10.11
N LEU A 20 -1.63 14.37 10.90
CA LEU A 20 -1.83 13.08 11.54
C LEU A 20 -1.85 13.27 13.05
N ASN A 21 -2.69 12.50 13.74
CA ASN A 21 -2.71 12.47 15.20
C ASN A 21 -1.38 11.89 15.72
N PRO A 22 -0.88 12.30 16.90
CA PRO A 22 0.36 11.78 17.48
C PRO A 22 0.50 10.24 17.44
N PRO A 23 -0.50 9.43 17.87
CA PRO A 23 -0.38 7.97 17.80
C PRO A 23 -0.28 7.43 16.37
N MET A 24 -0.90 8.09 15.40
CA MET A 24 -0.79 7.71 13.98
C MET A 24 0.58 8.07 13.41
N MET A 25 1.20 9.16 13.87
CA MET A 25 2.57 9.49 13.50
C MET A 25 3.56 8.45 14.00
N ASP A 26 3.37 7.93 15.21
CA ASP A 26 4.25 6.88 15.75
C ASP A 26 4.15 5.58 14.95
N VAL A 27 2.95 5.24 14.48
CA VAL A 27 2.74 4.13 13.53
C VAL A 27 3.53 4.36 12.25
N VAL A 28 3.43 5.56 11.66
CA VAL A 28 4.14 5.89 10.41
C VAL A 28 5.65 5.83 10.59
N LYS A 29 6.18 6.42 11.67
CA LYS A 29 7.62 6.40 11.96
C LYS A 29 8.15 4.98 12.12
N LYS A 30 7.44 4.14 12.89
CA LYS A 30 7.81 2.72 13.08
C LYS A 30 7.85 1.97 11.74
N GLU A 31 6.90 2.23 10.85
CA GLU A 31 6.87 1.56 9.54
C GLU A 31 8.00 2.06 8.62
N ILE A 32 8.27 3.37 8.60
CA ILE A 32 9.38 3.93 7.81
C ILE A 32 10.72 3.34 8.25
N ILE A 33 10.97 3.24 9.57
CA ILE A 33 12.21 2.65 10.10
C ILE A 33 12.35 1.19 9.62
N LYS A 34 11.29 0.38 9.74
CA LYS A 34 11.33 -1.00 9.24
C LYS A 34 11.64 -1.08 7.75
N LEU A 35 11.04 -0.21 6.94
CA LEU A 35 11.28 -0.20 5.49
C LEU A 35 12.71 0.24 5.14
N LEU A 36 13.29 1.17 5.91
CA LEU A 36 14.70 1.56 5.80
C LEU A 36 15.62 0.41 6.19
N ASP A 37 15.35 -0.27 7.32
CA ASP A 37 16.15 -1.39 7.83
C ASP A 37 16.13 -2.59 6.85
N CYS A 38 15.00 -2.83 6.18
CA CYS A 38 14.87 -3.84 5.13
C CYS A 38 15.45 -3.41 3.78
N GLY A 39 15.94 -2.17 3.64
CA GLY A 39 16.48 -1.63 2.38
C GLY A 39 15.44 -1.47 1.26
N VAL A 40 14.14 -1.42 1.60
CA VAL A 40 13.05 -1.23 0.64
C VAL A 40 12.98 0.24 0.19
N ILE A 41 13.28 1.17 1.11
CA ILE A 41 13.34 2.61 0.84
C ILE A 41 14.69 3.18 1.26
N TYR A 42 15.01 4.38 0.78
CA TYR A 42 16.22 5.13 1.15
C TYR A 42 15.90 6.63 1.24
N PRO A 43 16.65 7.40 2.04
CA PRO A 43 16.41 8.83 2.19
C PRO A 43 16.85 9.61 0.95
N ILE A 44 16.02 10.58 0.53
CA ILE A 44 16.26 11.49 -0.60
C ILE A 44 15.84 12.89 -0.16
N SER A 45 16.71 13.88 -0.29
CA SER A 45 16.42 15.26 0.12
C SER A 45 15.88 16.15 -0.99
N ASP A 46 16.17 15.83 -2.25
CA ASP A 46 15.98 16.69 -3.42
C ASP A 46 14.90 16.17 -4.40
N SER A 47 13.99 15.32 -3.92
CA SER A 47 12.90 14.81 -4.76
C SER A 47 11.93 15.92 -5.14
N HIS A 48 11.75 16.11 -6.44
CA HIS A 48 10.74 17.01 -7.00
C HIS A 48 9.31 16.44 -6.88
N TRP A 49 9.20 15.12 -6.72
CA TRP A 49 7.94 14.40 -6.53
C TRP A 49 7.76 14.06 -5.05
N VAL A 50 6.62 14.45 -4.46
CA VAL A 50 6.28 14.10 -3.08
C VAL A 50 4.79 13.79 -3.01
N SER A 51 4.47 12.58 -2.55
CA SER A 51 3.11 12.14 -2.27
C SER A 51 2.90 12.03 -0.76
N PRO A 52 1.73 12.40 -0.23
CA PRO A 52 1.48 12.36 1.21
C PRO A 52 1.19 10.93 1.67
N VAL A 53 1.57 10.65 2.91
CA VAL A 53 1.26 9.40 3.62
C VAL A 53 -0.13 9.50 4.25
N GLN A 54 -0.93 8.45 4.05
CA GLN A 54 -2.22 8.24 4.67
C GLN A 54 -2.18 7.01 5.57
N VAL A 55 -2.73 7.14 6.77
CA VAL A 55 -2.88 5.99 7.68
C VAL A 55 -4.33 5.55 7.69
N VAL A 56 -4.56 4.26 7.50
CA VAL A 56 -5.89 3.65 7.43
C VAL A 56 -6.00 2.55 8.49
N PRO A 57 -7.01 2.54 9.35
CA PRO A 57 -7.19 1.44 10.29
C PRO A 57 -7.50 0.15 9.54
N LYS A 58 -6.87 -0.96 9.93
CA LYS A 58 -7.23 -2.29 9.43
C LYS A 58 -8.66 -2.57 9.87
N LYS A 59 -9.49 -3.06 8.93
CA LYS A 59 -10.80 -3.60 9.28
C LYS A 59 -10.55 -4.82 10.19
N SER A 60 -10.94 -4.68 11.45
CA SER A 60 -11.06 -5.78 12.40
C SER A 60 -12.48 -6.35 12.35
N GLY A 61 -12.64 -7.59 12.82
CA GLY A 61 -13.97 -8.13 13.10
C GLY A 61 -14.68 -7.27 14.15
N VAL A 62 -16.01 -7.25 14.09
CA VAL A 62 -16.83 -6.68 15.17
C VAL A 62 -16.77 -7.65 16.34
N THR A 63 -16.19 -7.23 17.46
CA THR A 63 -16.20 -8.01 18.70
C THR A 63 -17.35 -7.51 19.57
N VAL A 64 -18.13 -8.44 20.12
CA VAL A 64 -19.18 -8.08 21.07
C VAL A 64 -18.54 -7.94 22.45
N VAL A 65 -18.54 -6.73 22.99
CA VAL A 65 -18.01 -6.44 24.34
C VAL A 65 -19.21 -6.18 25.25
N LYS A 66 -19.16 -6.70 26.48
CA LYS A 66 -20.17 -6.36 27.49
C LYS A 66 -19.85 -4.99 28.07
N ASN A 67 -20.82 -4.07 28.01
CA ASN A 67 -20.73 -2.79 28.72
C ASN A 67 -20.86 -2.99 30.25
N GLU A 68 -20.67 -1.90 31.01
CA GLU A 68 -20.85 -1.87 32.47
C GLU A 68 -22.26 -2.34 32.89
N ASP A 69 -23.26 -2.10 32.04
CA ASP A 69 -24.65 -2.54 32.22
C ASP A 69 -24.92 -3.99 31.74
N ASN A 70 -23.87 -4.78 31.46
CA ASN A 70 -23.94 -6.14 30.90
C ASN A 70 -24.58 -6.27 29.51
N GLU A 71 -24.86 -5.15 28.84
CA GLU A 71 -25.38 -5.14 27.48
C GLU A 71 -24.30 -5.54 26.46
N LEU A 72 -24.66 -6.39 25.51
CA LEU A 72 -23.79 -6.87 24.44
C LEU A 72 -23.70 -5.81 23.34
N VAL A 73 -22.66 -4.95 23.40
CA VAL A 73 -22.45 -3.91 22.41
C VAL A 73 -21.45 -4.38 21.35
N PRO A 74 -21.79 -4.29 20.05
CA PRO A 74 -20.86 -4.56 18.97
C PRO A 74 -19.80 -3.43 18.90
N THR A 75 -18.60 -3.69 19.42
CA THR A 75 -17.49 -2.73 19.39
C THR A 75 -16.49 -3.09 18.30
N ARG A 76 -16.12 -2.11 17.47
CA ARG A 76 -15.01 -2.26 16.51
C ARG A 76 -13.69 -1.92 17.20
N ILE A 77 -12.94 -2.93 17.64
CA ILE A 77 -11.59 -2.74 18.20
C ILE A 77 -10.60 -2.55 17.05
N GLN A 78 -9.87 -1.43 16.98
CA GLN A 78 -8.85 -1.24 15.94
C GLN A 78 -7.64 -2.15 16.21
N THR A 79 -7.50 -3.25 15.47
CA THR A 79 -6.42 -4.25 15.68
C THR A 79 -5.10 -3.88 15.02
N GLY A 80 -5.08 -2.87 14.14
CA GLY A 80 -3.86 -2.40 13.52
C GLY A 80 -4.09 -1.29 12.51
N TRP A 81 -3.00 -0.76 12.00
CA TRP A 81 -2.98 0.34 11.04
C TRP A 81 -2.27 -0.10 9.75
N LYS A 82 -2.63 0.53 8.64
CA LYS A 82 -1.94 0.43 7.35
C LYS A 82 -1.39 1.81 7.01
N VAL A 83 -0.12 1.86 6.67
CA VAL A 83 0.52 3.04 6.08
C VAL A 83 0.37 2.92 4.56
N CYS A 84 -0.26 3.90 3.94
CA CYS A 84 -0.53 3.95 2.51
C CYS A 84 0.00 5.27 1.97
N ILE A 85 0.51 5.27 0.75
CA ILE A 85 1.00 6.49 0.08
C ILE A 85 0.01 6.85 -1.01
N ASP A 86 -0.38 8.11 -1.06
CA ASP A 86 -1.41 8.60 -1.95
C ASP A 86 -0.83 8.98 -3.32
N TYR A 87 -0.73 8.00 -4.22
CA TYR A 87 -0.21 8.21 -5.58
C TYR A 87 -1.24 8.77 -6.56
N ARG A 88 -2.39 9.28 -6.12
CA ARG A 88 -3.46 9.69 -7.07
C ARG A 88 -2.96 10.71 -8.11
N LYS A 89 -2.19 11.71 -7.70
CA LYS A 89 -1.60 12.70 -8.63
C LYS A 89 -0.52 12.09 -9.51
N LEU A 90 0.36 11.27 -8.92
CA LEU A 90 1.40 10.58 -9.68
C LEU A 90 0.79 9.67 -10.75
N ASN A 91 -0.15 8.81 -10.37
CA ASN A 91 -0.84 7.86 -11.26
C ASN A 91 -1.62 8.55 -12.38
N ALA A 92 -2.09 9.79 -12.19
CA ALA A 92 -2.74 10.56 -13.23
C ALA A 92 -1.76 11.02 -14.33
N THR A 93 -0.46 11.12 -14.01
CA THR A 93 0.60 11.52 -14.96
C THR A 93 1.36 10.35 -15.57
N ILE A 94 1.13 9.14 -15.07
CA ILE A 94 1.79 7.92 -15.54
C ILE A 94 1.08 7.42 -16.80
N ARG A 95 1.88 7.07 -17.82
CA ARG A 95 1.38 6.37 -19.00
C ARG A 95 0.90 4.98 -18.60
N LYS A 96 -0.37 4.69 -18.90
CA LYS A 96 -0.95 3.37 -18.64
C LYS A 96 -0.31 2.34 -19.55
N ASP A 97 0.37 1.37 -18.95
CA ASP A 97 0.88 0.21 -19.64
C ASP A 97 -0.24 -0.83 -19.80
N HIS A 98 -0.50 -1.24 -21.03
CA HIS A 98 -1.50 -2.25 -21.36
C HIS A 98 -0.81 -3.61 -21.49
N PHE A 99 -0.53 -4.23 -20.34
CA PHE A 99 -0.05 -5.61 -20.32
C PHE A 99 -1.22 -6.57 -20.60
N PRO A 100 -1.17 -7.38 -21.67
CA PRO A 100 -2.26 -8.29 -21.99
C PRO A 100 -2.31 -9.42 -20.95
N LEU A 101 -3.35 -9.42 -20.12
CA LEU A 101 -3.63 -10.52 -19.21
C LEU A 101 -4.50 -11.55 -19.94
N PRO A 102 -4.21 -12.86 -19.81
CA PRO A 102 -5.07 -13.89 -20.35
C PRO A 102 -6.44 -13.87 -19.66
N PHE A 103 -7.47 -14.30 -20.37
CA PHE A 103 -8.79 -14.47 -19.78
C PHE A 103 -8.77 -15.59 -18.74
N ILE A 104 -9.60 -15.44 -17.71
CA ILE A 104 -9.67 -16.40 -16.59
C ILE A 104 -10.00 -17.80 -17.11
N ASP A 105 -10.92 -17.91 -18.08
CA ASP A 105 -11.34 -19.20 -18.64
C ASP A 105 -10.18 -19.96 -19.29
N GLN A 106 -9.29 -19.26 -20.00
CA GLN A 106 -8.10 -19.88 -20.59
C GLN A 106 -7.13 -20.41 -19.53
N MET A 107 -7.05 -19.75 -18.37
CA MET A 107 -6.25 -20.23 -17.26
C MET A 107 -6.91 -21.46 -16.61
N LEU A 108 -8.23 -21.45 -16.45
CA LEU A 108 -8.99 -22.54 -15.86
C LEU A 108 -8.96 -23.81 -16.74
N GLU A 109 -9.06 -23.68 -18.06
CA GLU A 109 -8.93 -24.81 -18.99
C GLU A 109 -7.55 -25.48 -18.88
N ARG A 110 -6.48 -24.68 -18.72
CA ARG A 110 -5.12 -25.21 -18.53
C ARG A 110 -4.94 -25.88 -17.17
N LEU A 111 -5.69 -25.45 -16.17
CA LEU A 111 -5.67 -26.05 -14.83
C LEU A 111 -6.48 -27.36 -14.82
N ALA A 112 -7.55 -27.46 -15.61
CA ALA A 112 -8.42 -28.63 -15.66
C ALA A 112 -7.66 -29.90 -16.07
N GLY A 113 -7.91 -30.99 -15.35
CA GLY A 113 -7.28 -32.29 -15.60
C GLY A 113 -6.04 -32.59 -14.76
N HIS A 114 -5.54 -31.63 -13.97
CA HIS A 114 -4.50 -31.90 -12.98
C HIS A 114 -5.09 -32.43 -11.66
N SER A 115 -4.43 -33.42 -11.06
CA SER A 115 -4.87 -34.07 -9.82
C SER A 115 -4.45 -33.33 -8.54
N PHE A 116 -3.46 -32.43 -8.64
CA PHE A 116 -2.92 -31.67 -7.52
C PHE A 116 -2.69 -30.20 -7.93
N TYR A 117 -2.98 -29.28 -7.00
CA TYR A 117 -2.80 -27.84 -7.19
C TYR A 117 -1.99 -27.25 -6.04
N CYS A 118 -1.09 -26.34 -6.35
CA CYS A 118 -0.34 -25.57 -5.37
C CYS A 118 -0.57 -24.07 -5.61
N PHE A 119 -0.97 -23.34 -4.57
CA PHE A 119 -1.13 -21.90 -4.63
C PHE A 119 0.06 -21.24 -3.94
N LEU A 120 0.72 -20.31 -4.64
CA LEU A 120 1.82 -19.51 -4.11
C LEU A 120 1.33 -18.07 -4.01
N ASP A 121 1.38 -17.50 -2.81
CA ASP A 121 1.06 -16.08 -2.60
C ASP A 121 2.31 -15.22 -2.76
N GLY A 122 2.31 -14.35 -3.77
CA GLY A 122 3.35 -13.38 -4.05
C GLY A 122 3.24 -12.12 -3.19
N TYR A 123 2.90 -12.24 -1.90
CA TYR A 123 2.55 -11.13 -1.00
C TYR A 123 3.55 -9.95 -1.06
N SER A 124 4.84 -10.27 -1.09
CA SER A 124 5.94 -9.29 -1.10
C SER A 124 6.44 -8.93 -2.49
N GLY A 125 5.83 -9.45 -3.57
CA GLY A 125 6.27 -9.19 -4.95
C GLY A 125 6.31 -7.71 -5.30
N TYR A 126 5.41 -6.92 -4.70
CA TYR A 126 5.41 -5.45 -4.81
C TYR A 126 6.60 -4.80 -4.09
N MET A 127 6.94 -5.28 -2.89
CA MET A 127 8.00 -4.70 -2.05
C MET A 127 9.40 -5.00 -2.58
N ILE A 128 9.59 -6.15 -3.23
CA ILE A 128 10.89 -6.56 -3.83
C ILE A 128 11.34 -5.62 -4.96
N ARG A 129 10.43 -4.82 -5.54
CA ARG A 129 10.72 -3.93 -6.67
C ARG A 129 10.35 -2.46 -6.46
N ALA A 130 9.78 -2.10 -5.32
CA ALA A 130 9.37 -0.73 -5.02
C ALA A 130 10.57 0.09 -4.54
N TYR A 131 11.45 0.52 -5.45
CA TYR A 131 12.31 1.68 -5.18
C TYR A 131 11.42 2.91 -5.20
N LEU A 132 10.79 3.15 -4.07
CA LEU A 132 9.81 4.19 -3.97
C LEU A 132 10.49 5.55 -3.86
N CYS A 133 10.47 6.29 -4.97
CA CYS A 133 10.69 7.73 -4.95
C CYS A 133 9.67 8.37 -4.01
N ALA A 134 10.12 9.29 -3.17
CA ALA A 134 9.36 10.03 -2.15
C ALA A 134 9.19 9.34 -0.80
N LEU A 135 10.14 9.58 0.12
CA LEU A 135 9.81 9.71 1.55
C LEU A 135 10.96 10.30 2.39
N VAL A 136 11.47 11.49 2.07
CA VAL A 136 11.96 12.43 3.11
C VAL A 136 11.74 13.87 2.64
N SER A 137 11.01 14.65 3.42
CA SER A 137 11.29 16.07 3.64
C SER A 137 11.63 16.20 5.12
#